data_AF-A0A949G948-F1
#
_entry.id   AF-A0A949G948-F1
#
_cell.length_a   1.000
_cell.length_b   1.000
_cell.length_c   1.000
_cell.angle_alpha   90.00
_cell.angle_beta   90.00
_cell.angle_gamma   90.00
#
_symmetry.space_group_name_H-M   'P 1'
#
loop_
_entity.id
_entity.type
_entity.pdbx_description
1 polymer ?
#
loop_
_entity_poly.entity_id
_entity_poly.type
_entity_poly.pdbx_seq_one_letter_code
_entity_poly.pdbx_strand_id
1 'polypeptide(L)'
;MSITFTPLDEENRDSIHKMSLGIYLDGCCYEFAAALNRDLGWPLYGLMTVNPLGLIIRHAVAKDPRHRYWDIRGPVKRRSLGSPFDLNDPLIQPISLEDMRKIRPVDDGDIDRASLTAQALWPELPWLAHTLHARSQEFLVRLTDLCRKHGVWIRAPYPAAQVVLSNAYGDEKGFKLSPTLDGQYFFDRML
;
A
#
# COMPACT_ATOMS: atom_id res chain seq x y z
N MET A 1 13.88 -10.30 -17.18
CA MET A 1 14.80 -10.01 -16.06
C MET A 1 13.97 -10.05 -14.79
N SER A 2 14.25 -10.94 -13.84
CA SER A 2 13.31 -11.21 -12.74
C SER A 2 13.82 -10.63 -11.43
N ILE A 3 13.23 -9.53 -11.00
CA ILE A 3 12.99 -9.35 -9.56
C ILE A 3 11.81 -10.25 -9.22
N THR A 4 11.94 -10.99 -8.13
CA THR A 4 10.81 -11.72 -7.57
C THR A 4 10.29 -10.92 -6.39
N PHE A 5 9.07 -10.40 -6.50
CA PHE A 5 8.38 -9.87 -5.34
C PHE A 5 7.81 -11.02 -4.52
N THR A 6 8.16 -11.08 -3.24
CA THR A 6 7.61 -12.04 -2.28
C THR A 6 6.67 -11.28 -1.35
N PRO A 7 5.35 -11.52 -1.41
CA PRO A 7 4.41 -10.91 -0.47
C PRO A 7 4.72 -11.37 0.95
N LEU A 8 4.16 -10.65 1.94
CA LEU A 8 4.11 -11.15 3.30
C LEU A 8 3.52 -12.56 3.31
N ASP A 9 4.04 -13.43 4.17
CA ASP A 9 3.34 -14.66 4.51
C ASP A 9 1.97 -14.35 5.14
N GLU A 10 1.11 -15.36 5.16
CA GLU A 10 -0.28 -15.21 5.61
C GLU A 10 -0.38 -14.71 7.05
N GLU A 11 0.48 -15.18 7.95
CA GLU A 11 0.49 -14.79 9.37
C GLU A 11 0.85 -13.31 9.56
N ASN A 12 1.93 -12.85 8.90
CA ASN A 12 2.36 -11.47 8.94
C ASN A 12 1.35 -10.55 8.26
N ARG A 13 0.81 -10.98 7.12
CA ARG A 13 -0.23 -10.23 6.39
C ARG A 13 -1.49 -10.05 7.25
N ASP A 14 -1.96 -11.12 7.87
CA ASP A 14 -3.13 -11.10 8.76
C ASP A 14 -2.90 -10.22 9.98
N SER A 15 -1.70 -10.27 10.55
CA SER A 15 -1.32 -9.47 11.73
C SER A 15 -1.35 -7.97 11.41
N ILE A 16 -0.72 -7.56 10.31
CA ILE A 16 -0.79 -6.16 9.84
C ILE A 16 -2.23 -5.81 9.51
N HIS A 17 -2.93 -6.66 8.75
CA HIS A 17 -4.29 -6.36 8.31
C HIS A 17 -5.23 -6.09 9.48
N LYS A 18 -5.20 -6.93 10.53
CA LYS A 18 -5.99 -6.73 11.75
C LYS A 18 -5.66 -5.43 12.47
N MET A 19 -4.37 -5.11 12.60
CA MET A 19 -3.93 -3.85 13.21
C MET A 19 -4.40 -2.64 12.40
N SER A 20 -4.19 -2.69 11.08
CA SER A 20 -4.56 -1.63 10.15
C SER A 20 -6.07 -1.45 10.05
N LEU A 21 -6.88 -2.51 10.18
CA LEU A 21 -8.34 -2.41 10.26
C LEU A 21 -8.76 -1.53 11.45
N GLY A 22 -8.14 -1.71 12.62
CA GLY A 22 -8.44 -0.88 13.80
C GLY A 22 -8.09 0.61 13.63
N ILE A 23 -7.19 0.95 12.70
CA ILE A 23 -6.70 2.31 12.47
C ILE A 23 -7.48 2.98 11.32
N TYR A 24 -7.62 2.27 10.20
CA TYR A 24 -8.05 2.84 8.92
C TYR A 24 -9.50 2.52 8.56
N LEU A 25 -10.20 1.65 9.30
CA LEU A 25 -11.60 1.36 9.01
C LEU A 25 -12.52 2.49 9.50
N ASP A 26 -12.27 3.02 10.69
CA ASP A 26 -13.03 4.12 11.29
C ASP A 26 -12.06 5.03 12.05
N GLY A 27 -11.85 6.25 11.57
CA GLY A 27 -10.77 7.11 12.04
C GLY A 27 -9.91 7.58 10.88
N CYS A 28 -8.77 6.93 10.64
CA CYS A 28 -7.80 7.30 9.59
C CYS A 28 -8.21 6.88 8.16
N CYS A 29 -9.50 6.62 7.93
CA CYS A 29 -9.98 6.18 6.63
C CYS A 29 -9.76 7.20 5.50
N TYR A 30 -9.71 8.49 5.83
CA TYR A 30 -9.47 9.56 4.86
C TYR A 30 -8.05 9.52 4.32
N GLU A 31 -7.06 9.31 5.18
CA GLU A 31 -5.66 9.16 4.78
C GLU A 31 -5.46 7.92 3.94
N PHE A 32 -6.12 6.82 4.32
CA PHE A 32 -6.04 5.58 3.56
C PHE A 32 -6.65 5.73 2.16
N ALA A 33 -7.84 6.33 2.05
CA ALA A 33 -8.44 6.61 0.75
C ALA A 33 -7.57 7.59 -0.07
N ALA A 34 -7.05 8.64 0.56
CA ALA A 34 -6.16 9.61 -0.05
C ALA A 34 -4.86 8.96 -0.56
N ALA A 35 -4.30 8.02 0.19
CA ALA A 35 -3.13 7.26 -0.23
C ALA A 35 -3.40 6.46 -1.50
N LEU A 36 -4.52 5.72 -1.56
CA LEU A 36 -4.92 5.01 -2.77
C LEU A 36 -5.17 5.97 -3.94
N ASN A 37 -5.79 7.12 -3.71
CA ASN A 37 -6.00 8.12 -4.75
C ASN A 37 -4.68 8.67 -5.29
N ARG A 38 -3.76 9.06 -4.41
CA ARG A 38 -2.45 9.62 -4.76
C ARG A 38 -1.56 8.60 -5.47
N ASP A 39 -1.57 7.36 -5.00
CA ASP A 39 -0.55 6.36 -5.34
C ASP A 39 -1.02 5.34 -6.40
N LEU A 40 -2.33 5.32 -6.70
CA LEU A 40 -2.91 4.53 -7.78
C LEU A 40 -3.71 5.37 -8.80
N GLY A 41 -3.95 6.66 -8.51
CA GLY A 41 -4.76 7.54 -9.35
C GLY A 41 -6.26 7.25 -9.27
N TRP A 42 -6.72 6.47 -8.29
CA TRP A 42 -8.12 6.02 -8.21
C TRP A 42 -9.02 7.12 -7.63
N PRO A 43 -10.18 7.43 -8.25
CA PRO A 43 -11.07 8.48 -7.76
C PRO A 43 -11.62 8.19 -6.35
N LEU A 44 -11.76 9.24 -5.55
CA LEU A 44 -12.29 9.20 -4.19
C LEU A 44 -13.82 9.27 -4.16
N TYR A 45 -14.42 8.51 -3.26
CA TYR A 45 -15.85 8.53 -2.98
C TYR A 45 -16.08 8.56 -1.47
N GLY A 46 -17.04 9.38 -1.04
CA GLY A 46 -17.53 9.45 0.32
C GLY A 46 -18.77 8.59 0.50
N LEU A 47 -18.82 7.85 1.61
CA LEU A 47 -20.06 7.36 2.18
C LEU A 47 -20.67 8.48 3.00
N MET A 48 -21.83 8.97 2.55
CA MET A 48 -22.52 10.10 3.16
C MET A 48 -23.49 9.60 4.22
N THR A 49 -23.54 10.30 5.35
CA THR A 49 -24.59 10.14 6.37
C THR A 49 -25.20 11.51 6.68
N VAL A 50 -26.38 11.51 7.29
CA VAL A 50 -27.09 12.73 7.68
C VAL A 50 -26.88 12.96 9.18
N ASN A 51 -26.51 14.18 9.54
CA ASN A 51 -26.54 14.68 10.90
C ASN A 51 -27.47 15.92 10.98
N PRO A 52 -27.73 16.50 12.17
CA PRO A 52 -28.60 17.68 12.30
C PRO A 52 -28.14 18.92 11.51
N LEU A 53 -26.88 18.96 11.08
CA LEU A 53 -26.27 20.07 10.33
C LEU A 53 -26.23 19.80 8.81
N GLY A 54 -26.62 18.60 8.36
CA GLY A 54 -26.68 18.22 6.95
C GLY A 54 -25.97 16.90 6.61
N LEU A 55 -25.56 16.77 5.35
CA LEU A 55 -24.80 15.61 4.88
C LEU A 55 -23.33 15.75 5.29
N ILE A 56 -22.79 14.70 5.90
CA ILE A 56 -21.37 14.59 6.24
C ILE A 56 -20.78 13.32 5.62
N ILE A 57 -19.48 13.36 5.32
CA ILE A 57 -18.73 12.16 4.93
C ILE A 57 -18.50 11.35 6.21
N ARG A 58 -18.98 10.10 6.24
CA ARG A 58 -18.74 9.15 7.35
C ARG A 58 -17.46 8.36 7.15
N HIS A 59 -17.19 7.99 5.90
CA HIS A 59 -16.08 7.14 5.47
C HIS A 59 -15.68 7.49 4.05
N ALA A 60 -14.39 7.37 3.73
CA ALA A 60 -13.89 7.58 2.38
C ALA A 60 -13.33 6.28 1.81
N VAL A 61 -13.51 6.10 0.51
CA VAL A 61 -13.01 4.95 -0.25
C VAL A 61 -12.44 5.42 -1.58
N ALA A 62 -11.54 4.63 -2.16
CA ALA A 62 -11.12 4.79 -3.56
C ALA A 62 -11.92 3.85 -4.46
N LYS A 63 -12.11 4.18 -5.73
CA LYS A 63 -12.80 3.30 -6.69
C LYS A 63 -11.85 2.89 -7.81
N ASP A 64 -11.63 1.58 -7.96
CA ASP A 64 -10.72 1.06 -8.96
C ASP A 64 -11.31 1.13 -10.39
N PRO A 65 -10.50 0.90 -11.44
CA PRO A 65 -10.98 0.88 -12.83
C PRO A 65 -12.02 -0.21 -13.14
N ARG A 66 -12.19 -1.20 -12.24
CA ARG A 66 -13.22 -2.25 -12.33
C ARG A 66 -14.48 -1.89 -11.53
N HIS A 67 -14.61 -0.64 -11.11
CA HIS A 67 -15.72 -0.09 -10.34
C HIS A 67 -15.93 -0.71 -8.95
N ARG A 68 -14.92 -1.36 -8.39
CA ARG A 68 -14.94 -1.85 -6.99
C ARG A 68 -14.49 -0.72 -6.07
N TYR A 69 -15.08 -0.67 -4.89
CA TYR A 69 -14.67 0.28 -3.86
C TYR A 69 -13.60 -0.35 -2.99
N TRP A 70 -12.63 0.44 -2.59
CA TRP A 70 -11.47 0.01 -1.82
C TRP A 70 -11.34 0.85 -0.57
N ASP A 71 -11.23 0.15 0.56
CA ASP A 71 -10.72 0.68 1.83
C ASP A 71 -9.76 -0.34 2.43
N ILE A 72 -9.43 -0.21 3.72
CA ILE A 72 -8.49 -1.10 4.39
C ILE A 72 -8.95 -2.58 4.41
N ARG A 73 -10.22 -2.88 4.15
CA ARG A 73 -10.70 -4.27 4.00
C ARG A 73 -10.30 -4.88 2.66
N GLY A 74 -9.76 -4.09 1.72
CA GLY A 74 -9.53 -4.47 0.33
C GLY A 74 -10.75 -4.15 -0.55
N PRO A 75 -11.02 -4.94 -1.60
CA PRO A 75 -12.15 -4.69 -2.50
C PRO A 75 -13.49 -5.02 -1.82
N VAL A 76 -14.33 -4.01 -1.63
CA VAL A 76 -15.65 -4.11 -0.99
C VAL A 76 -16.77 -3.86 -2.00
N LYS A 77 -17.83 -4.67 -1.91
CA LYS A 77 -19.06 -4.46 -2.69
C LYS A 77 -19.80 -3.24 -2.16
N ARG A 78 -20.40 -2.45 -3.05
CA ARG A 78 -21.19 -1.24 -2.72
C ARG A 78 -22.13 -1.45 -1.51
N ARG A 79 -22.94 -2.50 -1.56
CA ARG A 79 -23.93 -2.85 -0.51
C ARG A 79 -23.33 -3.17 0.87
N SER A 80 -22.04 -3.49 0.94
CA SER A 80 -21.33 -3.89 2.17
C SER A 80 -20.47 -2.77 2.74
N LEU A 81 -20.38 -1.63 2.04
CA LEU A 81 -19.54 -0.51 2.49
C LEU A 81 -20.03 0.08 3.80
N GLY A 82 -21.36 0.23 3.96
CA GLY A 82 -21.99 0.83 5.14
C GLY A 82 -22.09 -0.09 6.35
N SER A 83 -21.87 -1.40 6.17
CA SER A 83 -22.08 -2.40 7.24
C SER A 83 -21.27 -2.17 8.52
N PRO A 84 -20.00 -1.72 8.49
CA PRO A 84 -19.25 -1.43 9.71
C PRO A 84 -19.78 -0.22 10.50
N PHE A 85 -20.65 0.58 9.88
CA PHE A 85 -21.16 1.85 10.43
C PHE A 85 -22.68 1.81 10.65
N ASP A 86 -23.30 0.63 10.59
CA ASP A 86 -24.74 0.42 10.68
C ASP A 86 -25.56 1.27 9.67
N LEU A 87 -24.97 1.53 8.50
CA LEU A 87 -25.61 2.29 7.42
C LEU A 87 -26.24 1.33 6.39
N ASN A 88 -27.58 1.38 6.31
CA ASN A 88 -28.34 0.71 5.28
C ASN A 88 -28.39 1.59 4.01
N ASP A 89 -27.83 1.07 2.91
CA ASP A 89 -27.77 1.74 1.60
C ASP A 89 -27.25 3.20 1.65
N PRO A 90 -25.99 3.41 2.08
CA PRO A 90 -25.47 4.77 2.20
C PRO A 90 -25.42 5.45 0.84
N LEU A 91 -25.70 6.76 0.84
CA LEU A 91 -25.47 7.61 -0.33
C LEU A 91 -23.96 7.68 -0.59
N ILE A 92 -23.55 7.36 -1.82
CA ILE A 92 -22.13 7.37 -2.20
C ILE A 92 -21.92 8.45 -3.26
N GLN A 93 -21.01 9.38 -2.99
CA GLN A 93 -20.76 10.52 -3.88
C GLN A 93 -19.26 10.72 -4.11
N PRO A 94 -18.85 11.23 -5.29
CA PRO A 94 -17.48 11.68 -5.50
C PRO A 94 -17.12 12.76 -4.49
N ILE A 95 -15.90 12.70 -3.95
CA ILE A 95 -15.36 13.70 -3.02
C ILE A 95 -13.93 14.06 -3.43
N SER A 96 -13.40 15.16 -2.90
CA SER A 96 -12.00 15.54 -3.02
C SER A 96 -11.25 15.40 -1.69
N LEU A 97 -9.91 15.43 -1.74
CA LEU A 97 -9.08 15.54 -0.53
C LEU A 97 -9.43 16.78 0.29
N GLU A 98 -9.74 17.89 -0.38
CA GLU A 98 -10.16 19.13 0.27
C GLU A 98 -11.49 18.98 1.02
N ASP A 99 -12.42 18.15 0.52
CA ASP A 99 -13.67 17.89 1.25
C ASP A 99 -13.44 17.09 2.54
N MET A 100 -12.48 16.15 2.52
CA MET A 100 -12.08 15.41 3.73
C MET A 100 -11.39 16.33 4.75
N ARG A 101 -10.51 17.22 4.28
CA ARG A 101 -9.78 18.20 5.13
C ARG A 101 -10.70 19.21 5.82
N LYS A 102 -11.87 19.52 5.24
CA LYS A 102 -12.90 20.36 5.88
C LYS A 102 -13.54 19.69 7.09
N ILE A 103 -13.53 18.37 7.17
CA ILE A 103 -14.16 17.61 8.26
C ILE A 103 -13.20 17.45 9.44
N ARG A 104 -11.93 17.13 9.14
CA ARG A 104 -10.86 17.02 10.13
C ARG A 104 -9.49 17.21 9.48
N PRO A 105 -8.42 17.48 10.25
CA PRO A 105 -7.06 17.43 9.73
C PRO A 105 -6.77 16.08 9.07
N VAL A 106 -6.21 16.12 7.86
CA VAL A 106 -5.73 14.97 7.07
C VAL A 106 -4.32 15.34 6.62
N ASP A 107 -3.34 14.86 7.36
CA ASP A 107 -1.94 15.26 7.22
C ASP A 107 -1.20 14.35 6.23
N ASP A 108 -0.32 14.94 5.41
CA ASP A 108 0.41 14.21 4.37
C ASP A 108 1.29 13.08 4.94
N GLY A 109 1.84 13.27 6.15
CA GLY A 109 2.61 12.23 6.84
C GLY A 109 1.77 10.98 7.19
N ASP A 110 0.47 11.15 7.44
CA ASP A 110 -0.42 10.02 7.74
C ASP A 110 -0.89 9.33 6.47
N ILE A 111 -1.05 10.10 5.38
CA ILE A 111 -1.24 9.58 4.03
C ILE A 111 -0.03 8.73 3.62
N ASP A 112 1.20 9.17 3.92
CA ASP A 112 2.42 8.40 3.65
C ASP A 112 2.45 7.09 4.44
N ARG A 113 2.11 7.10 5.72
CA ARG A 113 2.02 5.88 6.54
C ARG A 113 0.95 4.91 6.02
N ALA A 114 -0.21 5.43 5.64
CA ALA A 114 -1.28 4.62 5.05
C ALA A 114 -0.87 4.02 3.71
N SER A 115 -0.12 4.78 2.89
CA SER A 115 0.45 4.32 1.63
C SER A 115 1.40 3.14 1.79
N LEU A 116 2.35 3.22 2.74
CA LEU A 116 3.29 2.13 3.01
C LEU A 116 2.54 0.87 3.47
N THR A 117 1.54 1.04 4.34
CA THR A 117 0.67 -0.05 4.78
C THR A 117 -0.07 -0.71 3.61
N ALA A 118 -0.67 0.10 2.72
CA ALA A 118 -1.41 -0.41 1.57
C ALA A 118 -0.49 -1.15 0.59
N GLN A 119 0.71 -0.65 0.33
CA GLN A 119 1.72 -1.30 -0.51
C GLN A 119 2.17 -2.65 0.06
N ALA A 120 2.30 -2.77 1.39
CA ALA A 120 2.65 -4.02 2.04
C ALA A 120 1.52 -5.07 1.97
N LEU A 121 0.26 -4.64 2.12
CA LEU A 121 -0.92 -5.52 2.13
C LEU A 121 -1.36 -5.98 0.74
N TRP A 122 -1.21 -5.11 -0.27
CA TRP A 122 -1.61 -5.38 -1.67
C TRP A 122 -0.50 -4.99 -2.66
N PRO A 123 0.65 -5.68 -2.62
CA PRO A 123 1.77 -5.41 -3.52
C PRO A 123 1.45 -5.63 -5.00
N GLU A 124 0.41 -6.40 -5.31
CA GLU A 124 -0.04 -6.70 -6.67
C GLU A 124 -0.80 -5.55 -7.35
N LEU A 125 -1.12 -4.47 -6.63
CA LEU A 125 -1.80 -3.31 -7.20
C LEU A 125 -0.86 -2.53 -8.14
N PRO A 126 -1.42 -1.79 -9.11
CA PRO A 126 -0.63 -1.03 -10.09
C PRO A 126 -0.08 0.27 -9.49
N TRP A 127 0.79 0.16 -8.49
CA TRP A 127 1.41 1.28 -7.79
C TRP A 127 2.13 2.23 -8.76
N LEU A 128 1.86 3.53 -8.66
CA LEU A 128 2.48 4.55 -9.50
C LEU A 128 3.98 4.68 -9.23
N ALA A 129 4.71 5.20 -10.21
CA ALA A 129 6.19 5.22 -10.22
C ALA A 129 6.83 5.97 -9.03
N HIS A 130 6.13 6.92 -8.41
CA HIS A 130 6.67 7.66 -7.26
C HIS A 130 6.60 6.90 -5.94
N THR A 131 5.83 5.81 -5.87
CA THR A 131 5.67 5.00 -4.66
C THR A 131 6.98 4.32 -4.24
N LEU A 132 7.09 3.96 -2.95
CA LEU A 132 8.26 3.20 -2.50
C LEU A 132 8.34 1.84 -3.19
N HIS A 133 7.22 1.15 -3.38
CA HIS A 133 7.13 -0.13 -4.06
C HIS A 133 7.73 -0.07 -5.47
N ALA A 134 7.22 0.84 -6.32
CA ALA A 134 7.67 0.98 -7.69
C ALA A 134 9.15 1.39 -7.77
N ARG A 135 9.59 2.33 -6.93
CA ARG A 135 11.00 2.76 -6.86
C ARG A 135 11.93 1.65 -6.40
N SER A 136 11.54 0.84 -5.40
CA SER A 136 12.32 -0.30 -4.92
C SER A 136 12.47 -1.38 -5.98
N GLN A 137 11.40 -1.66 -6.74
CA GLN A 137 11.47 -2.56 -7.88
C GLN A 137 12.44 -2.02 -8.95
N GLU A 138 12.26 -0.77 -9.39
CA GLU A 138 13.15 -0.16 -10.39
C GLU A 138 14.62 -0.15 -9.91
N PHE A 139 14.85 0.19 -8.65
CA PHE A 139 16.17 0.21 -8.03
C PHE A 139 16.84 -1.16 -8.11
N LEU A 140 16.14 -2.23 -7.73
CA LEU A 140 16.72 -3.58 -7.77
C LEU A 140 16.97 -4.09 -9.20
N VAL A 141 16.23 -3.61 -10.21
CA VAL A 141 16.49 -3.96 -11.62
C VAL A 141 17.85 -3.38 -12.00
N ARG A 142 18.02 -2.08 -11.73
CA ARG A 142 19.27 -1.36 -12.02
C ARG A 142 20.45 -1.89 -11.20
N LEU A 143 20.22 -2.26 -9.94
CA LEU A 143 21.23 -2.90 -9.11
C LEU A 143 21.66 -4.25 -9.68
N THR A 144 20.71 -5.05 -10.20
CA THR A 144 21.03 -6.32 -10.86
C THR A 144 21.94 -6.12 -12.08
N ASP A 145 21.64 -5.12 -12.91
CA ASP A 145 22.49 -4.76 -14.07
C ASP A 145 23.89 -4.35 -13.63
N LEU A 146 23.98 -3.52 -12.59
CA LEU A 146 25.25 -3.07 -12.04
C LEU A 146 26.07 -4.24 -11.47
N CYS A 147 25.44 -5.13 -10.71
CA CYS A 147 26.07 -6.33 -10.16
C CYS A 147 26.65 -7.22 -11.28
N ARG A 148 25.89 -7.45 -12.35
CA ARG A 148 26.34 -8.23 -13.50
C ARG A 148 27.49 -7.57 -14.24
N LYS A 149 27.38 -6.27 -14.50
CA LYS A 149 28.42 -5.49 -15.19
C LYS A 149 29.78 -5.60 -14.48
N HIS A 150 29.78 -5.61 -13.15
CA HIS A 150 30.99 -5.58 -12.35
C HIS A 150 31.38 -6.95 -11.77
N GLY A 151 30.59 -8.01 -12.00
CA GLY A 151 30.86 -9.33 -11.45
C GLY A 151 30.85 -9.38 -9.92
N VAL A 152 30.10 -8.49 -9.26
CA VAL A 152 30.00 -8.39 -7.79
C VAL A 152 28.54 -8.34 -7.36
N TRP A 153 28.24 -8.99 -6.25
CA TRP A 153 26.90 -9.06 -5.68
C TRP A 153 26.86 -8.60 -4.24
N ILE A 154 25.75 -7.93 -3.92
CA ILE A 154 25.40 -7.54 -2.56
C ILE A 154 24.72 -8.73 -1.87
N ARG A 155 25.17 -9.08 -0.66
CA ARG A 155 24.52 -10.11 0.18
C ARG A 155 24.66 -9.80 1.66
N ALA A 156 23.80 -10.41 2.46
CA ALA A 156 23.91 -10.47 3.91
C ALA A 156 23.61 -11.92 4.36
N PRO A 157 24.36 -12.48 5.32
CA PRO A 157 24.12 -13.87 5.76
C PRO A 157 22.79 -14.05 6.52
N TYR A 158 22.23 -12.97 7.08
CA TYR A 158 20.93 -12.94 7.75
C TYR A 158 20.44 -11.49 7.88
N PRO A 159 19.14 -11.25 8.17
CA PRO A 159 18.62 -9.92 8.43
C PRO A 159 19.41 -9.19 9.53
N ALA A 160 19.78 -7.92 9.29
CA ALA A 160 20.62 -7.08 10.15
C ALA A 160 22.13 -7.43 10.22
N ALA A 161 22.62 -8.44 9.49
CA ALA A 161 24.06 -8.62 9.32
C ALA A 161 24.68 -7.49 8.48
N GLN A 162 25.99 -7.29 8.62
CA GLN A 162 26.73 -6.38 7.75
C GLN A 162 26.61 -6.83 6.28
N VAL A 163 26.29 -5.88 5.41
CA VAL A 163 26.24 -6.11 3.97
C VAL A 163 27.66 -6.32 3.45
N VAL A 164 27.84 -7.35 2.62
CA VAL A 164 29.12 -7.65 1.97
C VAL A 164 28.99 -7.63 0.46
N LEU A 165 30.07 -7.22 -0.21
CA LEU A 165 30.27 -7.40 -1.64
C LEU A 165 31.06 -8.68 -1.86
N SER A 166 30.54 -9.58 -2.69
CA SER A 166 31.21 -10.83 -3.06
C SER A 166 31.27 -10.99 -4.56
N ASN A 167 32.28 -11.71 -5.05
CA ASN A 167 32.39 -12.09 -6.46
C ASN A 167 31.14 -12.86 -6.91
N ALA A 168 30.77 -12.70 -8.18
CA ALA A 168 29.74 -13.48 -8.84
C ALA A 168 30.13 -14.97 -8.96
N TYR A 169 29.16 -15.85 -8.78
CA TYR A 169 29.28 -17.30 -8.96
C TYR A 169 28.74 -17.76 -10.32
N GLY A 170 27.96 -16.93 -11.01
CA GLY A 170 27.47 -17.16 -12.37
C GLY A 170 26.08 -17.77 -12.46
N ASP A 171 25.51 -18.22 -11.34
CA ASP A 171 24.15 -18.75 -11.21
C ASP A 171 23.13 -17.68 -10.75
N GLU A 172 23.59 -16.48 -10.40
CA GLU A 172 22.73 -15.47 -9.80
C GLU A 172 21.60 -14.96 -10.72
N LYS A 173 20.36 -15.09 -10.25
CA LYS A 173 19.15 -14.77 -11.00
C LYS A 173 18.69 -13.31 -10.85
N GLY A 174 19.08 -12.64 -9.77
CA GLY A 174 18.64 -11.27 -9.44
C GLY A 174 18.46 -11.08 -7.93
N PHE A 175 17.52 -10.23 -7.56
CA PHE A 175 17.13 -10.00 -6.18
C PHE A 175 15.66 -10.35 -5.95
N LYS A 176 15.35 -10.87 -4.76
CA LYS A 176 13.98 -10.90 -4.23
C LYS A 176 13.72 -9.64 -3.42
N LEU A 177 12.50 -9.12 -3.47
CA LEU A 177 12.03 -7.98 -2.68
C LEU A 177 10.86 -8.47 -1.81
N SER A 178 10.86 -8.16 -0.52
CA SER A 178 9.77 -8.54 0.40
C SER A 178 9.47 -7.38 1.36
N PRO A 179 8.20 -7.02 1.55
CA PRO A 179 7.84 -5.94 2.46
C PRO A 179 8.09 -6.34 3.92
N THR A 180 8.30 -5.34 4.76
CA THR A 180 8.39 -5.49 6.22
C THR A 180 7.06 -5.11 6.88
N LEU A 181 6.93 -5.38 8.18
CA LEU A 181 5.72 -5.03 8.94
C LEU A 181 5.47 -3.51 9.03
N ASP A 182 6.51 -2.70 8.94
CA ASP A 182 6.48 -1.25 8.97
C ASP A 182 6.47 -0.60 7.58
N GLY A 183 6.26 -1.40 6.52
CA GLY A 183 6.10 -0.92 5.15
C GLY A 183 7.42 -0.50 4.47
N GLN A 184 8.56 -0.92 5.02
CA GLN A 184 9.84 -0.93 4.32
C GLN A 184 9.96 -2.19 3.46
N TYR A 185 11.14 -2.40 2.86
CA TYR A 185 11.43 -3.61 2.10
C TYR A 185 12.77 -4.22 2.48
N PHE A 186 12.78 -5.52 2.68
CA PHE A 186 13.98 -6.34 2.59
C PHE A 186 14.24 -6.72 1.14
N PHE A 187 15.52 -6.85 0.80
CA PHE A 187 15.93 -7.51 -0.44
C PHE A 187 17.08 -8.47 -0.17
N ASP A 188 17.16 -9.51 -0.98
CA ASP A 188 18.18 -10.54 -0.85
C ASP A 188 18.45 -11.19 -2.21
N ARG A 189 19.65 -11.72 -2.39
CA ARG A 189 20.14 -12.25 -3.66
C ARG A 189 19.48 -13.59 -3.95
N MET A 190 19.15 -13.82 -5.22
CA MET A 190 18.63 -15.11 -5.70
C MET A 190 19.72 -15.89 -6.44
N LEU A 191 19.90 -17.16 -6.05
CA LEU A 191 20.72 -18.15 -6.73
C LEU A 191 19.88 -18.98 -7.71
#